data_AF-A0A7Y0GZ66-F1
#
_entry.id   AF-A0A7Y0GZ66-F1
#
_cell.length_a   1.000
_cell.length_b   1.000
_cell.length_c   1.000
_cell.angle_alpha   90.00
_cell.angle_beta   90.00
_cell.angle_gamma   90.00
#
_symmetry.space_group_name_H-M   'P 1'
#
loop_
_entity.id
_entity.type
_entity.pdbx_description
1 polymer ?
#
loop_
_entity_poly.entity_id
_entity_poly.type
_entity_poly.pdbx_seq_one_letter_code
_entity_poly.pdbx_strand_id
1 'polypeptide(L)' 'MNKNTFLNDFQNKINQVLENSPAKGMEKNVKALLNQGFAKMDLVTREEFDIQAQVLAKTRAKLEALETRVAELEAQLTK' A
#
# COMPACT_ATOMS: atom_id res chain seq x y z
N MET A 1 -7.08 10.69 6.05
CA MET A 1 -8.30 10.16 6.70
C MET A 1 -7.90 9.18 7.80
N ASN A 2 -8.47 9.31 8.99
CA ASN A 2 -8.12 8.49 10.16
C ASN A 2 -8.48 7.02 9.95
N LYS A 3 -7.55 6.10 10.23
CA LYS A 3 -7.76 4.63 10.17
C LYS A 3 -8.99 4.18 10.97
N ASN A 4 -9.32 4.92 12.04
CA ASN A 4 -10.48 4.67 12.90
C ASN A 4 -11.81 4.89 12.18
N THR A 5 -11.90 5.85 11.26
CA THR A 5 -13.15 6.14 10.52
C THR A 5 -13.50 4.99 9.57
N PHE A 6 -12.50 4.41 8.89
CA PHE A 6 -12.69 3.26 8.01
C PHE A 6 -13.18 2.01 8.77
N LEU A 7 -12.59 1.70 9.92
CA LEU A 7 -12.96 0.53 10.71
C LEU A 7 -14.41 0.61 11.19
N ASN A 8 -14.83 1.81 11.60
CA ASN A 8 -16.19 2.06 12.05
C ASN A 8 -17.20 1.97 10.89
N ASP A 9 -16.88 2.53 9.73
CA ASP A 9 -17.75 2.43 8.54
C ASP A 9 -17.91 0.98 8.07
N PHE A 10 -16.83 0.19 8.14
CA PHE A 10 -16.84 -1.23 7.82
C PHE A 10 -17.71 -2.03 8.80
N GLN A 11 -17.57 -1.77 10.10
CA GLN A 11 -18.38 -2.40 11.14
C GLN A 11 -19.88 -2.10 10.96
N ASN A 12 -20.22 -0.84 10.70
CA ASN A 12 -21.60 -0.42 10.46
C ASN A 12 -22.21 -1.11 9.24
N LYS A 13 -21.44 -1.24 8.15
CA LYS A 13 -21.92 -1.86 6.90
C LYS A 13 -22.07 -3.38 7.00
N ILE A 14 -21.21 -4.06 7.76
CA ILE A 14 -21.35 -5.49 8.05
C ILE A 14 -22.61 -5.74 8.88
N ASN A 15 -22.82 -4.99 9.97
CA ASN A 15 -24.00 -5.13 10.81
C ASN A 15 -25.30 -4.98 10.00
N GLN A 16 -25.32 -4.00 9.08
CA GLN A 16 -26.48 -3.74 8.23
C GLN A 16 -26.75 -4.87 7.20
N VAL A 17 -25.72 -5.57 6.72
CA VAL A 17 -25.87 -6.74 5.82
C VAL A 17 -26.33 -7.98 6.60
N LEU A 18 -25.87 -8.15 7.84
CA LEU A 18 -26.26 -9.26 8.71
C LEU A 18 -27.75 -9.19 9.12
N GLU A 19 -28.27 -7.99 9.38
CA GLU A 19 -29.68 -7.80 9.78
C GLU A 19 -30.68 -8.01 8.63
N ASN A 20 -30.27 -7.83 7.37
CA ASN A 20 -31.20 -7.68 6.24
C ASN A 20 -31.15 -8.79 5.17
N SER A 21 -30.56 -9.98 5.41
CA SER A 21 -30.54 -11.02 4.35
C SER A 21 -30.50 -12.49 4.80
N PRO A 22 -31.28 -13.37 4.12
CA PRO A 22 -31.17 -14.82 4.27
C PRO A 22 -29.80 -15.31 3.78
N ALA A 23 -29.28 -16.38 4.38
CA ALA A 23 -27.87 -16.82 4.32
C ALA A 23 -27.19 -16.80 2.94
N LYS A 24 -27.92 -17.01 1.83
CA LYS A 24 -27.36 -16.94 0.45
C LYS A 24 -27.12 -15.50 -0.07
N GLY A 25 -27.86 -14.50 0.41
CA GLY A 25 -27.66 -13.09 0.03
C GLY A 25 -26.49 -12.42 0.76
N MET A 26 -26.11 -12.98 1.91
CA MET A 26 -25.02 -12.48 2.76
C MET A 26 -23.67 -12.57 2.06
N GLU A 27 -23.34 -13.71 1.44
CA GLU A 27 -22.04 -13.92 0.78
C GLU A 27 -21.79 -12.92 -0.35
N LYS A 28 -22.81 -12.68 -1.20
CA LYS A 28 -22.73 -11.72 -2.31
C LYS A 28 -22.56 -10.28 -1.80
N ASN A 29 -23.30 -9.91 -0.75
CA ASN A 29 -23.24 -8.57 -0.18
C ASN A 29 -21.91 -8.33 0.55
N VAL A 30 -21.40 -9.31 1.31
CA VAL A 30 -20.08 -9.23 1.96
C VAL A 30 -18.97 -9.10 0.93
N LYS A 31 -19.01 -9.88 -0.16
CA LYS A 31 -18.02 -9.78 -1.25
C LYS A 31 -18.04 -8.39 -1.92
N ALA A 32 -19.22 -7.82 -2.16
CA ALA A 32 -19.35 -6.47 -2.70
C ALA A 32 -18.81 -5.40 -1.74
N LEU A 33 -19.04 -5.55 -0.42
CA LEU A 33 -18.49 -4.65 0.60
C LEU A 33 -16.97 -4.73 0.68
N LEU A 34 -16.39 -5.93 0.63
CA LEU A 34 -14.94 -6.11 0.61
C LEU A 34 -14.31 -5.48 -0.63
N ASN A 35 -14.92 -5.70 -1.81
CA ASN A 35 -14.47 -5.08 -3.05
C ASN A 35 -14.56 -3.54 -2.99
N GLN A 36 -15.63 -3.00 -2.41
CA GLN A 36 -15.78 -1.55 -2.24
C GLN A 36 -14.79 -0.99 -1.19
N GLY A 37 -14.48 -1.75 -0.15
CA GLY A 37 -13.48 -1.41 0.86
C GLY A 37 -12.07 -1.40 0.27
N PHE A 38 -11.73 -2.43 -0.50
CA PHE A 38 -10.46 -2.53 -1.22
C PHE A 38 -10.31 -1.46 -2.29
N ALA A 39 -11.36 -1.10 -3.02
CA ALA A 39 -11.31 -0.02 -4.01
C ALA A 39 -11.11 1.39 -3.38
N LYS A 40 -11.46 1.56 -2.10
CA LYS A 40 -11.22 2.80 -1.35
C LYS A 40 -9.83 2.87 -0.71
N MET A 41 -9.13 1.75 -0.65
CA MET A 41 -7.73 1.72 -0.24
C MET A 41 -6.93 1.79 -1.55
N ASP A 42 -6.02 2.75 -1.68
CA ASP A 42 -5.13 2.87 -2.86
C ASP A 42 -4.15 1.68 -2.90
N LEU A 43 -4.68 0.47 -3.08
CA LEU A 43 -3.95 -0.78 -3.02
C LEU A 43 -3.24 -0.97 -4.36
N VAL A 44 -1.95 -1.25 -4.27
CA VAL A 44 -1.17 -1.79 -5.37
C VAL A 44 -1.13 -3.30 -5.27
N THR A 45 -0.98 -3.96 -6.41
CA THR A 45 -0.75 -5.40 -6.43
C THR A 45 0.56 -5.75 -5.75
N ARG A 46 0.68 -6.99 -5.27
CA ARG A 46 1.93 -7.46 -4.67
C ARG A 46 3.10 -7.39 -5.65
N GLU A 47 2.85 -7.70 -6.91
CA GLU A 47 3.85 -7.63 -7.97
C GLU A 47 4.36 -6.20 -8.19
N GLU A 48 3.46 -5.21 -8.28
CA GLU A 48 3.83 -3.80 -8.39
C GLU A 48 4.65 -3.34 -7.19
N PHE A 49 4.27 -3.75 -5.97
CA PHE A 49 5.06 -3.45 -4.78
C PHE A 49 6.48 -4.03 -4.87
N ASP A 50 6.62 -5.31 -5.24
CA ASP A 50 7.91 -5.97 -5.33
C ASP A 50 8.80 -5.33 -6.42
N ILE A 51 8.21 -4.89 -7.54
CA ILE A 51 8.90 -4.13 -8.59
C ILE A 51 9.42 -2.80 -8.02
N GLN A 52 8.59 -2.03 -7.31
CA GLN A 52 9.01 -0.75 -6.73
C GLN A 52 10.10 -0.94 -5.67
N ALA A 53 10.03 -2.01 -4.87
CA ALA A 53 11.07 -2.36 -3.92
C ALA A 53 12.43 -2.63 -4.60
N GLN A 54 12.43 -3.33 -5.74
CA GLN A 54 13.65 -3.57 -6.53
C GLN A 54 14.19 -2.28 -7.16
N VAL A 55 13.33 -1.43 -7.71
CA VAL A 55 13.73 -0.12 -8.26
C VAL A 55 14.37 0.74 -7.17
N LEU A 56 13.79 0.76 -5.97
CA LEU A 56 14.33 1.49 -4.82
C LEU A 56 15.70 0.93 -4.39
N ALA A 57 15.84 -0.39 -4.29
CA ALA A 57 17.11 -1.03 -3.95
C ALA A 57 18.22 -0.66 -4.95
N LYS A 58 17.91 -0.72 -6.25
CA LYS A 58 18.85 -0.33 -7.32
C LYS A 58 19.22 1.16 -7.26
N THR A 59 18.26 2.01 -6.93
CA THR A 59 18.49 3.46 -6.80
C THR A 59 19.40 3.77 -5.61
N ARG A 60 19.21 3.10 -4.47
CA ARG A 60 20.09 3.24 -3.30
C ARG A 60 21.53 2.83 -3.62
N ALA A 61 21.72 1.67 -4.25
CA ALA A 61 23.06 1.23 -4.65
C ALA A 61 23.76 2.22 -5.60
N LYS A 62 23.01 2.80 -6.54
CA LYS A 62 23.55 3.85 -7.42
C LYS A 62 23.87 5.15 -6.67
N LEU A 63 23.04 5.53 -5.70
CA LEU A 63 23.25 6.71 -4.88
C LEU A 63 24.54 6.57 -4.06
N GLU A 64 24.71 5.46 -3.35
CA GLU A 64 25.92 5.17 -2.56
C GLU A 64 27.20 5.21 -3.42
N ALA A 65 27.14 4.66 -4.63
CA ALA A 65 28.27 4.70 -5.57
C ALA A 65 28.60 6.14 -6.03
N LEU A 66 27.57 6.97 -6.27
CA LEU A 66 27.76 8.37 -6.62
C LEU A 66 28.31 9.19 -5.45
N GLU A 67 27.78 8.99 -4.24
CA GLU A 67 28.27 9.63 -3.01
C GLU A 67 29.75 9.31 -2.78
N THR A 68 30.14 8.03 -2.95
CA THR A 68 31.54 7.60 -2.86
C THR A 68 32.42 8.33 -3.88
N ARG A 69 31.98 8.38 -5.14
CA ARG A 69 32.73 9.07 -6.20
C ARG A 69 32.86 10.57 -5.95
N VAL A 70 31.80 11.21 -5.43
CA VAL A 70 31.85 12.63 -5.07
C VAL A 70 32.87 12.86 -3.95
N ALA A 71 32.84 12.05 -2.89
CA ALA A 71 33.81 12.15 -1.80
C ALA A 71 35.26 11.97 -2.27
N GLU A 72 35.52 11.03 -3.19
CA GLU A 72 36.84 10.84 -3.81
C GLU A 72 37.30 12.09 -4.58
N LEU A 73 36.40 12.72 -5.35
CA LEU A 73 36.70 13.94 -6.10
C LEU A 73 36.93 15.13 -5.17
N GLU A 74 36.13 15.29 -4.12
CA GLU A 74 36.29 16.32 -3.11
C GLU A 74 37.65 16.18 -2.38
N ALA A 75 38.04 14.94 -2.05
CA ALA A 75 39.34 14.66 -1.44
C ALA A 75 40.51 15.00 -2.36
N GLN A 76 40.37 14.83 -3.68
CA GLN A 76 41.40 15.22 -4.65
C GLN A 76 41.53 16.74 -4.81
N LEU A 77 40.43 17.49 -4.68
CA LEU A 77 40.43 18.95 -4.79
C LEU A 77 40.96 19.66 -3.53
N THR A 78 40.89 18.99 -2.37
CA THR A 78 41.33 19.54 -1.07
C THR A 78 42.79 19.20 -0.76
N LYS A 79 43.45 18.44 -1.64
CA LYS A 79 44.85 18.02 -1.53
C LYS A 79 45.75 18.88 -2.41
#